data_AF-A0A803M799-F1
#
_entry.id   AF-A0A803M799-F1
#
_cell.length_a   1.000
_cell.length_b   1.000
_cell.length_c   1.000
_cell.angle_alpha   90.00
_cell.angle_beta   90.00
_cell.angle_gamma   90.00
#
_symmetry.space_group_name_H-M   'P 1'
#
loop_
_entity.id
_entity.type
_entity.pdbx_description
1 polymer ?
#
loop_
_entity_poly.entity_id
_entity_poly.type
_entity_poly.pdbx_seq_one_letter_code
_entity_poly.pdbx_strand_id
1 'polypeptide(L)'
;MERREDHTMYDPHRKAAMDIVRQEITDQIWESVQRNAEEMETFLFTSESVNEGHPDKLCDQVSDAVLDACLAQDPDSKVACETCTKTNMVMVFGEITTKANVDYEKIVRDTCRSIGFISDDVGLDADKCKVLVNIEQQSPDIAQGVHGHLSKRPEEIGAGDQGHMFGYATDETPELMPLSHVLATKLGARLTEVRKNGTCAWLRPDGKTQVTVEYYNENGAMVPVRVHTVLISTQHDETVTNDEIAADLKEHVIKPVIPEKPGMISINLDLKRGGNGRFQKTAAYGHFGRDDPDFTWEVVKPLKWEKSNT
;
A
#
# COMPACT_ATOMS: atom_id res chain seq x y z
N MET A 1 34.48 41.54 -9.24
CA MET A 1 33.45 41.08 -8.29
C MET A 1 33.57 39.58 -8.20
N GLU A 2 34.20 39.09 -7.14
CA GLU A 2 34.44 37.68 -6.88
C GLU A 2 33.12 36.94 -6.62
N ARG A 3 32.93 35.81 -7.29
CA ARG A 3 31.86 34.85 -6.97
C ARG A 3 32.29 34.07 -5.73
N ARG A 4 31.54 34.21 -4.64
CA ARG A 4 31.62 33.29 -3.51
C ARG A 4 30.85 32.02 -3.88
N GLU A 5 31.56 30.92 -3.96
CA GLU A 5 30.98 29.58 -3.98
C GLU A 5 30.57 29.22 -2.55
N ASP A 6 29.27 29.05 -2.33
CA ASP A 6 28.73 28.53 -1.07
C ASP A 6 28.68 27.00 -1.19
N HIS A 7 29.69 26.35 -0.62
CA HIS A 7 29.72 24.92 -0.38
C HIS A 7 28.88 24.62 0.86
N THR A 8 27.57 24.40 0.70
CA THR A 8 26.79 23.76 1.75
C THR A 8 27.09 22.26 1.73
N MET A 9 27.72 21.82 2.81
CA MET A 9 28.12 20.45 3.13
C MET A 9 27.06 19.40 2.76
N TYR A 10 27.51 18.44 1.96
CA TYR A 10 26.95 17.09 1.91
C TYR A 10 27.22 16.43 3.27
N ASP A 11 26.17 16.19 4.07
CA ASP A 11 26.24 15.44 5.32
C ASP A 11 26.37 13.93 5.03
N PRO A 12 27.52 13.28 5.32
CA PRO A 12 27.75 11.88 5.02
C PRO A 12 27.02 10.90 5.96
N HIS A 13 26.26 11.37 6.96
CA HIS A 13 25.68 10.52 8.00
C HIS A 13 24.24 10.04 7.76
N ARG A 14 23.58 10.43 6.66
CA ARG A 14 22.31 9.82 6.23
C ARG A 14 22.54 8.49 5.51
N LYS A 15 22.97 7.46 6.24
CA LYS A 15 23.09 6.10 5.73
C LYS A 15 21.81 5.33 6.09
N ALA A 16 20.94 5.10 5.11
CA ALA A 16 19.87 4.12 5.26
C ALA A 16 20.53 2.73 5.45
N ALA A 17 20.31 2.10 6.60
CA ALA A 17 20.73 0.72 6.82
C ALA A 17 19.78 -0.20 6.04
N MET A 18 20.31 -0.88 5.02
CA MET A 18 19.61 -1.96 4.31
C MET A 18 19.96 -3.27 5.02
N ASP A 19 19.09 -3.74 5.90
CA ASP A 19 19.29 -5.04 6.56
C ASP A 19 18.41 -6.11 5.90
N ILE A 20 19.03 -7.23 5.50
CA ILE A 20 18.37 -8.38 4.88
C ILE A 20 18.18 -9.47 5.95
N VAL A 21 16.94 -9.69 6.38
CA VAL A 21 16.61 -10.85 7.24
C VAL A 21 16.38 -12.08 6.36
N ARG A 22 17.42 -12.88 6.15
CA ARG A 22 17.29 -14.18 5.46
C ARG A 22 16.88 -15.25 6.46
N GLN A 23 15.74 -15.92 6.22
CA GLN A 23 15.30 -17.04 7.06
C GLN A 23 15.54 -18.37 6.33
N GLU A 24 16.33 -19.24 6.92
CA GLU A 24 16.46 -20.65 6.49
C GLU A 24 15.35 -21.46 7.21
N ILE A 25 14.46 -22.07 6.44
CA ILE A 25 13.37 -22.92 6.94
C ILE A 25 13.63 -24.35 6.45
N THR A 26 13.80 -25.28 7.39
CA THR A 26 14.28 -26.65 7.20
C THR A 26 13.17 -27.73 7.09
N ASP A 27 13.27 -28.51 6.01
CA ASP A 27 13.22 -29.98 5.85
C ASP A 27 12.08 -30.89 6.35
N GLN A 28 11.04 -30.45 7.06
CA GLN A 28 10.05 -31.42 7.62
C GLN A 28 8.82 -31.75 6.75
N ILE A 29 8.71 -31.23 5.52
CA ILE A 29 7.60 -31.56 4.59
C ILE A 29 8.04 -32.56 3.49
N TRP A 30 9.35 -32.80 3.37
CA TRP A 30 9.93 -33.51 2.23
C TRP A 30 9.60 -35.01 2.17
N GLU A 31 9.33 -35.66 3.31
CA GLU A 31 9.19 -37.13 3.35
C GLU A 31 7.84 -37.67 2.86
N SER A 32 6.76 -36.88 2.86
CA SER A 32 5.43 -37.37 2.38
C SER A 32 5.18 -37.18 0.89
N VAL A 33 5.99 -36.36 0.21
CA VAL A 33 5.83 -35.99 -1.21
C VAL A 33 6.59 -36.93 -2.16
N GLN A 34 7.49 -37.77 -1.63
CA GLN A 34 8.38 -38.63 -2.42
C GLN A 34 7.72 -39.74 -3.28
N ARG A 35 6.40 -39.93 -3.26
CA ARG A 35 5.80 -41.04 -4.00
C ARG A 35 5.42 -40.76 -5.46
N ASN A 36 5.50 -39.51 -5.95
CA ASN A 36 5.26 -39.20 -7.37
C ASN A 36 6.07 -37.98 -7.87
N ALA A 37 7.25 -37.71 -7.27
CA ALA A 37 8.14 -36.65 -7.72
C ALA A 37 8.91 -37.08 -8.98
N GLU A 38 8.23 -37.21 -10.12
CA GLU A 38 8.82 -36.64 -11.33
C GLU A 38 8.90 -35.13 -11.06
N GLU A 39 10.10 -34.57 -11.17
CA GLU A 39 10.48 -33.21 -10.75
C GLU A 39 9.40 -32.18 -11.13
N MET A 40 8.53 -31.81 -10.19
CA MET A 40 7.64 -30.67 -10.40
C MET A 40 8.53 -29.43 -10.42
N GLU A 41 8.75 -28.87 -11.61
CA GLU A 41 9.52 -27.65 -11.77
C GLU A 41 8.89 -26.53 -10.93
N THR A 42 9.67 -25.99 -10.00
CA THR A 42 9.28 -24.82 -9.23
C THR A 42 9.92 -23.55 -9.80
N PHE A 43 9.32 -22.41 -9.51
CA PHE A 43 9.88 -21.10 -9.85
C PHE A 43 9.71 -20.12 -8.68
N LEU A 44 10.53 -19.08 -8.67
CA LEU A 44 10.49 -18.02 -7.67
C LEU A 44 9.78 -16.80 -8.23
N PHE A 45 8.77 -16.31 -7.52
CA PHE A 45 8.07 -15.07 -7.86
C PHE A 45 8.13 -14.10 -6.68
N THR A 46 8.32 -12.81 -6.96
CA THR A 46 8.52 -11.78 -5.94
C THR A 46 7.53 -10.65 -6.09
N SER A 47 6.92 -10.25 -4.98
CA SER A 47 6.09 -9.06 -4.86
C SER A 47 6.60 -8.18 -3.72
N GLU A 48 6.37 -6.88 -3.82
CA GLU A 48 6.71 -5.89 -2.78
C GLU A 48 5.50 -5.05 -2.37
N SER A 49 5.64 -4.36 -1.24
CA SER A 49 4.69 -3.38 -0.74
C SER A 49 5.42 -2.31 0.05
N VAL A 50 4.74 -1.21 0.28
CA VAL A 50 5.20 -0.12 1.15
C VAL A 50 4.06 0.27 2.08
N ASN A 51 4.41 0.72 3.28
CA ASN A 51 3.42 1.10 4.28
C ASN A 51 2.92 2.55 4.04
N GLU A 52 2.01 3.02 4.91
CA GLU A 52 1.44 4.37 4.82
C GLU A 52 2.45 5.53 4.96
N GLY A 53 3.64 5.26 5.51
CA GLY A 53 4.66 6.28 5.73
C GLY A 53 5.61 6.47 4.54
N HIS A 54 5.55 5.61 3.52
CA HIS A 54 6.34 5.82 2.31
C HIS A 54 5.92 7.14 1.63
N PRO A 55 6.85 8.00 1.16
CA PRO A 55 6.51 9.33 0.63
C PRO A 55 5.53 9.28 -0.55
N ASP A 56 5.64 8.30 -1.43
CA ASP A 56 4.66 8.16 -2.52
C ASP A 56 3.28 7.75 -2.00
N LYS A 57 3.21 6.91 -0.96
CA LYS A 57 1.93 6.55 -0.33
C LYS A 57 1.36 7.65 0.55
N LEU A 58 2.20 8.54 1.09
CA LEU A 58 1.74 9.78 1.71
C LEU A 58 1.02 10.65 0.65
N CYS A 59 1.60 10.80 -0.54
CA CYS A 59 0.97 11.54 -1.64
C CYS A 59 -0.38 10.94 -2.02
N ASP A 60 -0.46 9.62 -2.23
CA ASP A 60 -1.72 8.93 -2.52
C ASP A 60 -2.79 9.21 -1.44
N GLN A 61 -2.41 9.08 -0.16
CA GLN A 61 -3.33 9.30 0.97
C GLN A 61 -3.79 10.75 1.07
N VAL A 62 -2.94 11.72 0.74
CA VAL A 62 -3.32 13.14 0.72
C VAL A 62 -4.29 13.40 -0.44
N SER A 63 -4.00 12.90 -1.64
CA SER A 63 -4.87 13.01 -2.80
C SER A 63 -6.26 12.41 -2.53
N ASP A 64 -6.32 11.20 -1.97
CA ASP A 64 -7.60 10.55 -1.62
C ASP A 64 -8.31 11.24 -0.45
N ALA A 65 -7.59 11.83 0.51
CA ALA A 65 -8.23 12.62 1.56
C ALA A 65 -8.88 13.90 1.01
N VAL A 66 -8.28 14.53 -0.01
CA VAL A 66 -8.91 15.65 -0.74
C VAL A 66 -10.14 15.18 -1.52
N LEU A 67 -10.07 14.02 -2.18
CA LEU A 67 -11.21 13.40 -2.85
C LEU A 67 -12.36 13.12 -1.87
N ASP A 68 -12.08 12.48 -0.74
CA ASP A 68 -13.04 12.19 0.33
C ASP A 68 -13.72 13.49 0.82
N ALA A 69 -12.95 14.56 1.05
CA ALA A 69 -13.49 15.85 1.50
C ALA A 69 -14.39 16.54 0.46
N CYS A 70 -14.06 16.43 -0.83
CA CYS A 70 -14.91 16.95 -1.91
C CYS A 70 -16.21 16.15 -2.00
N LEU A 71 -16.12 14.83 -2.08
CA LEU A 71 -17.28 13.93 -2.25
C LEU A 71 -18.22 13.93 -1.04
N ALA A 72 -17.71 14.18 0.17
CA ALA A 72 -18.52 14.29 1.37
C ALA A 72 -19.51 15.47 1.33
N GLN A 73 -19.20 16.54 0.60
CA GLN A 73 -20.05 17.74 0.49
C GLN A 73 -20.75 17.84 -0.88
N ASP A 74 -20.10 17.37 -1.94
CA ASP A 74 -20.60 17.39 -3.31
C ASP A 74 -20.27 16.07 -4.02
N PRO A 75 -21.20 15.10 -4.03
CA PRO A 75 -20.99 13.79 -4.66
C PRO A 75 -20.74 13.86 -6.17
N ASP A 76 -21.10 14.97 -6.82
CA ASP A 76 -20.89 15.19 -8.26
C ASP A 76 -19.54 15.86 -8.57
N SER A 77 -18.67 16.05 -7.55
CA SER A 77 -17.33 16.62 -7.72
C SER A 77 -16.55 15.89 -8.81
N LYS A 78 -15.77 16.65 -9.58
CA LYS A 78 -14.76 16.12 -10.50
C LYS A 78 -13.40 16.45 -9.90
N VAL A 79 -12.66 15.42 -9.49
CA VAL A 79 -11.43 15.56 -8.72
C VAL A 79 -10.32 14.78 -9.41
N ALA A 80 -9.32 15.50 -9.91
CA ALA A 80 -8.02 14.98 -10.33
C ALA A 80 -6.95 15.65 -9.45
N CYS A 81 -6.87 15.21 -8.19
CA CYS A 81 -5.96 15.79 -7.20
C CYS A 81 -4.64 15.03 -7.20
N GLU A 82 -3.60 15.69 -7.65
CA GLU A 82 -2.23 15.20 -7.59
C GLU A 82 -1.53 15.73 -6.35
N THR A 83 -0.65 14.92 -5.77
CA THR A 83 0.18 15.32 -4.64
C THR A 83 1.63 14.97 -4.90
N CYS A 84 2.55 15.89 -4.60
CA CYS A 84 3.97 15.57 -4.51
C CYS A 84 4.57 16.07 -3.20
N THR A 85 5.62 15.40 -2.73
CA THR A 85 6.26 15.72 -1.45
C THR A 85 7.78 15.67 -1.56
N LYS A 86 8.43 16.57 -0.84
CA LYS A 86 9.88 16.58 -0.62
C LYS A 86 10.18 17.23 0.72
N THR A 87 11.46 17.37 1.05
CA THR A 87 11.94 17.98 2.29
C THR A 87 11.18 19.27 2.60
N ASN A 88 10.45 19.26 3.71
CA ASN A 88 9.71 20.40 4.25
C ASN A 88 8.63 20.97 3.30
N MET A 89 8.12 20.19 2.36
CA MET A 89 7.13 20.65 1.37
C MET A 89 6.16 19.53 0.96
N VAL A 90 4.88 19.83 0.98
CA VAL A 90 3.83 19.08 0.27
C VAL A 90 3.15 20.03 -0.72
N MET A 91 2.96 19.59 -1.95
CA MET A 91 2.21 20.33 -2.96
C MET A 91 1.02 19.50 -3.39
N VAL A 92 -0.18 20.11 -3.37
CA VAL A 92 -1.38 19.57 -4.01
C VAL A 92 -1.69 20.39 -5.26
N PHE A 93 -1.93 19.72 -6.37
CA PHE A 93 -2.13 20.35 -7.68
C PHE A 93 -3.04 19.50 -8.58
N GLY A 94 -3.47 20.06 -9.71
CA GLY A 94 -4.36 19.38 -10.66
C GLY A 94 -5.70 20.09 -10.78
N GLU A 95 -6.73 19.36 -11.18
CA GLU A 95 -8.02 19.94 -11.54
C GLU A 95 -9.16 19.47 -10.63
N ILE A 96 -9.82 20.42 -9.94
CA ILE A 96 -10.98 20.15 -9.10
C ILE A 96 -12.13 21.09 -9.48
N THR A 97 -13.24 20.49 -9.91
CA THR A 97 -14.52 21.16 -10.09
C THR A 97 -15.50 20.63 -9.05
N THR A 98 -15.78 21.43 -8.02
CA THR A 98 -16.64 21.07 -6.89
C THR A 98 -17.40 22.27 -6.32
N LYS A 99 -18.54 22.01 -5.69
CA LYS A 99 -19.27 22.96 -4.83
C LYS A 99 -18.82 22.91 -3.37
N ALA A 100 -17.99 21.93 -3.00
CA ALA A 100 -17.49 21.76 -1.64
C ALA A 100 -16.62 22.95 -1.22
N ASN A 101 -16.71 23.34 0.06
CA ASN A 101 -15.76 24.27 0.64
C ASN A 101 -14.65 23.47 1.32
N VAL A 102 -13.47 23.42 0.70
CA VAL A 102 -12.36 22.55 1.09
C VAL A 102 -11.17 23.38 1.52
N ASP A 103 -10.68 23.13 2.74
CA ASP A 103 -9.41 23.64 3.22
C ASP A 103 -8.32 22.60 2.93
N TYR A 104 -7.69 22.73 1.75
CA TYR A 104 -6.66 21.79 1.29
C TYR A 104 -5.45 21.74 2.23
N GLU A 105 -5.03 22.89 2.77
CA GLU A 105 -3.89 22.95 3.67
C GLU A 105 -4.17 22.16 4.94
N LYS A 106 -5.35 22.35 5.55
CA LYS A 106 -5.75 21.59 6.72
C LYS A 106 -5.78 20.08 6.44
N ILE A 107 -6.33 19.65 5.30
CA ILE A 107 -6.39 18.22 4.92
C ILE A 107 -4.98 17.63 4.79
N VAL A 108 -4.09 18.32 4.08
CA VAL A 108 -2.69 17.89 3.93
C VAL A 108 -2.03 17.68 5.29
N ARG A 109 -2.16 18.66 6.18
CA ARG A 109 -1.54 18.61 7.52
C ARG A 109 -2.13 17.50 8.38
N ASP A 110 -3.46 17.36 8.38
CA ASP A 110 -4.15 16.32 9.16
C ASP A 110 -3.77 14.92 8.69
N THR A 111 -3.68 14.69 7.38
CA THR A 111 -3.24 13.42 6.80
C THR A 111 -1.79 13.12 7.20
N CYS A 112 -0.86 14.06 6.99
CA CYS A 112 0.55 13.89 7.41
C CYS A 112 0.68 13.54 8.90
N ARG A 113 -0.08 14.25 9.75
CA ARG A 113 -0.06 14.04 11.21
C ARG A 113 -0.60 12.66 11.60
N SER A 114 -1.68 12.21 10.97
CA SER A 114 -2.29 10.90 11.25
C SER A 114 -1.38 9.71 10.88
N ILE A 115 -0.53 9.89 9.87
CA ILE A 115 0.47 8.90 9.43
C ILE A 115 1.63 8.83 10.45
N GLY A 116 1.99 9.97 11.03
CA GLY A 116 3.02 10.08 12.07
C GLY A 116 4.16 11.04 11.72
N PHE A 117 3.99 11.88 10.69
CA PHE A 117 4.96 12.92 10.32
C PHE A 117 4.77 14.17 11.19
N ILE A 118 5.35 14.14 12.40
CA ILE A 118 5.15 15.14 13.45
C ILE A 118 6.42 15.89 13.86
N SER A 119 7.55 15.64 13.16
CA SER A 119 8.81 16.32 13.42
C SER A 119 9.78 16.17 12.25
N ASP A 120 10.75 17.09 12.14
CA ASP A 120 11.82 16.99 11.14
C ASP A 120 12.67 15.71 11.33
N ASP A 121 12.76 15.21 12.57
CA ASP A 121 13.51 13.99 12.90
C ASP A 121 12.92 12.74 12.22
N VAL A 122 11.61 12.71 11.97
CA VAL A 122 10.95 11.63 11.23
C VAL A 122 10.87 11.89 9.73
N GLY A 123 11.41 13.01 9.25
CA GLY A 123 11.58 13.35 7.84
C GLY A 123 10.60 14.39 7.29
N LEU A 124 9.49 14.66 8.00
CA LEU A 124 8.51 15.70 7.69
C LEU A 124 7.74 16.07 8.96
N ASP A 125 7.50 17.36 9.16
CA ASP A 125 6.71 17.90 10.26
C ASP A 125 5.41 18.53 9.71
N ALA A 126 4.26 17.90 9.99
CA ALA A 126 2.95 18.36 9.51
C ALA A 126 2.60 19.79 9.94
N ASP A 127 3.17 20.30 11.03
CA ASP A 127 2.86 21.63 11.57
C ASP A 127 3.82 22.71 11.04
N LYS A 128 4.97 22.31 10.47
CA LYS A 128 5.99 23.25 9.95
C LYS A 128 6.20 23.19 8.45
N CYS A 129 5.77 22.10 7.80
CA CYS A 129 5.97 21.94 6.36
C CYS A 129 5.23 23.01 5.56
N LYS A 130 5.82 23.41 4.44
CA LYS A 130 5.15 24.27 3.45
C LYS A 130 4.09 23.46 2.75
N VAL A 131 2.87 23.98 2.69
CA VAL A 131 1.81 23.42 1.85
C VAL A 131 1.58 24.36 0.68
N LEU A 132 1.80 23.86 -0.53
CA LEU A 132 1.58 24.60 -1.77
C LEU A 132 0.31 24.07 -2.43
N VAL A 133 -0.57 24.97 -2.85
CA VAL A 133 -1.83 24.62 -3.51
C VAL A 133 -1.83 25.26 -4.89
N ASN A 134 -1.88 24.44 -5.94
CA ASN A 134 -1.99 24.89 -7.32
C ASN A 134 -3.09 24.09 -8.05
N ILE A 135 -4.34 24.36 -7.66
CA ILE A 135 -5.52 23.66 -8.14
C ILE A 135 -6.32 24.59 -9.06
N GLU A 136 -6.64 24.10 -10.25
CA GLU A 136 -7.51 24.78 -11.21
C GLU A 136 -8.85 24.05 -11.34
N GLN A 137 -9.79 24.61 -12.10
CA GLN A 137 -10.99 23.88 -12.50
C GLN A 137 -10.67 22.91 -13.63
N GLN A 138 -11.45 21.85 -13.75
CA GLN A 138 -11.36 20.97 -14.92
C GLN A 138 -11.55 21.74 -16.22
N SER A 139 -10.73 21.45 -17.22
CA SER A 139 -10.84 22.03 -18.55
C SER A 139 -12.27 21.90 -19.09
N PRO A 140 -12.87 22.99 -19.63
CA PRO A 140 -14.21 22.95 -20.19
C PRO A 140 -14.32 22.00 -21.39
N ASP A 141 -13.22 21.81 -22.14
CA ASP A 141 -13.17 20.90 -23.29
C ASP A 141 -13.27 19.43 -22.87
N ILE A 142 -12.70 19.08 -21.71
CA ILE A 142 -12.85 17.76 -21.09
C ILE A 142 -14.27 17.63 -20.52
N ALA A 143 -14.73 18.65 -19.80
CA ALA A 143 -16.04 18.64 -19.14
C ALA A 143 -17.20 18.43 -20.14
N GLN A 144 -17.15 19.06 -21.33
CA GLN A 144 -18.16 18.86 -22.36
C GLN A 144 -18.13 17.44 -22.95
N GLY A 145 -16.93 16.88 -23.16
CA GLY A 145 -16.74 15.57 -23.76
C GLY A 145 -17.17 14.42 -22.85
N VAL A 146 -16.80 14.53 -21.56
CA VAL A 146 -17.04 13.47 -20.57
C VAL A 146 -18.46 13.51 -20.03
N HIS A 147 -18.86 14.62 -19.40
CA HIS A 147 -20.11 14.74 -18.65
C HIS A 147 -21.03 15.88 -19.12
N GLY A 148 -20.70 16.53 -20.25
CA GLY A 148 -21.51 17.61 -20.83
C GLY A 148 -21.74 18.77 -19.87
N HIS A 149 -20.74 19.17 -19.08
CA HIS A 149 -20.91 20.12 -17.98
C HIS A 149 -22.02 19.73 -16.97
N LEU A 150 -22.10 18.43 -16.67
CA LEU A 150 -23.09 17.82 -15.74
C LEU A 150 -24.51 17.75 -16.32
N SER A 151 -24.67 17.89 -17.64
CA SER A 151 -25.98 17.74 -18.31
C SER A 151 -26.25 16.33 -18.84
N LYS A 152 -25.22 15.50 -19.02
CA LYS A 152 -25.37 14.13 -19.53
C LYS A 152 -26.02 13.21 -18.51
N ARG A 153 -26.86 12.29 -18.97
CA ARG A 153 -27.39 11.20 -18.15
C ARG A 153 -26.29 10.16 -17.87
N PRO A 154 -26.40 9.34 -16.81
CA PRO A 154 -25.37 8.34 -16.48
C PRO A 154 -24.99 7.41 -17.64
N GLU A 155 -25.94 7.00 -18.47
CA GLU A 155 -25.72 6.15 -19.65
C GLU A 155 -25.06 6.87 -20.84
N GLU A 156 -24.91 8.20 -20.78
CA GLU A 156 -24.32 9.05 -21.81
C GLU A 156 -22.92 9.56 -21.43
N ILE A 157 -22.47 9.28 -20.20
CA ILE A 157 -21.16 9.69 -19.68
C ILE A 157 -20.06 8.98 -20.47
N GLY A 158 -19.17 9.77 -21.07
CA GLY A 158 -17.97 9.27 -21.74
C GLY A 158 -16.89 8.86 -20.72
N ALA A 159 -15.93 8.07 -21.17
CA ALA A 159 -14.71 7.83 -20.37
C ALA A 159 -13.99 9.16 -20.12
N GLY A 160 -13.43 9.31 -18.91
CA GLY A 160 -12.68 10.52 -18.53
C GLY A 160 -11.39 10.72 -19.32
N ASP A 161 -10.81 9.61 -19.80
CA ASP A 161 -9.62 9.58 -20.65
C ASP A 161 -9.58 8.25 -21.43
N GLN A 162 -8.67 8.13 -22.39
CA GLN A 162 -8.32 6.87 -23.04
C GLN A 162 -7.49 5.96 -22.11
N GLY A 163 -7.63 4.64 -22.23
CA GLY A 163 -6.83 3.70 -21.43
C GLY A 163 -7.24 2.25 -21.60
N HIS A 164 -6.54 1.37 -20.90
CA HIS A 164 -6.87 -0.05 -20.77
C HIS A 164 -6.75 -0.49 -19.31
N MET A 165 -7.51 -1.50 -18.90
CA MET A 165 -7.57 -1.97 -17.51
C MET A 165 -7.53 -3.49 -17.49
N PHE A 166 -6.87 -4.06 -16.46
CA PHE A 166 -6.83 -5.50 -16.21
C PHE A 166 -7.42 -5.80 -14.84
N GLY A 167 -8.28 -6.82 -14.77
CA GLY A 167 -8.70 -7.43 -13.50
C GLY A 167 -8.05 -8.80 -13.37
N TYR A 168 -7.63 -9.16 -12.16
CA TYR A 168 -7.00 -10.44 -11.87
C TYR A 168 -7.56 -11.01 -10.56
N ALA A 169 -7.73 -12.33 -10.52
CA ALA A 169 -8.09 -13.08 -9.33
C ALA A 169 -7.49 -14.48 -9.44
N THR A 170 -7.17 -15.07 -8.29
CA THR A 170 -6.50 -16.38 -8.17
C THR A 170 -6.98 -17.06 -6.90
N ASP A 171 -7.08 -18.38 -6.86
CA ASP A 171 -7.56 -19.14 -5.69
C ASP A 171 -6.44 -19.44 -4.66
N GLU A 172 -5.24 -18.90 -4.87
CA GLU A 172 -4.08 -19.02 -3.96
C GLU A 172 -4.38 -18.61 -2.50
N THR A 173 -5.31 -17.67 -2.29
CA THR A 173 -5.66 -17.13 -0.98
C THR A 173 -7.17 -16.96 -0.80
N PRO A 174 -7.68 -16.94 0.45
CA PRO A 174 -9.11 -16.72 0.72
C PRO A 174 -9.67 -15.42 0.13
N GLU A 175 -8.84 -14.37 0.08
CA GLU A 175 -9.15 -13.06 -0.52
C GLU A 175 -8.96 -13.00 -2.05
N LEU A 176 -8.75 -14.15 -2.69
CA LEU A 176 -8.60 -14.34 -4.14
C LEU A 176 -7.46 -13.54 -4.80
N MET A 177 -6.38 -13.31 -4.05
CA MET A 177 -5.20 -12.54 -4.46
C MET A 177 -3.91 -13.38 -4.46
N PRO A 178 -2.88 -13.00 -5.25
CA PRO A 178 -1.59 -13.70 -5.22
C PRO A 178 -0.95 -13.70 -3.83
N LEU A 179 -0.50 -14.86 -3.35
CA LEU A 179 0.01 -14.97 -1.98
C LEU A 179 1.21 -14.04 -1.73
N SER A 180 2.14 -13.93 -2.69
CA SER A 180 3.31 -13.04 -2.56
C SER A 180 2.91 -11.58 -2.31
N HIS A 181 1.88 -11.08 -2.99
CA HIS A 181 1.35 -9.73 -2.79
C HIS A 181 0.65 -9.58 -1.44
N VAL A 182 -0.21 -10.53 -1.08
CA VAL A 182 -0.93 -10.55 0.20
C VAL A 182 0.05 -10.48 1.37
N LEU A 183 1.10 -11.31 1.36
CA LEU A 183 2.09 -11.34 2.44
C LEU A 183 2.90 -10.05 2.52
N ALA A 184 3.40 -9.52 1.39
CA ALA A 184 4.12 -8.25 1.39
C ALA A 184 3.27 -7.11 1.97
N THR A 185 2.02 -7.01 1.53
CA THR A 185 1.07 -6.00 2.01
C THR A 185 0.73 -6.15 3.49
N LYS A 186 0.46 -7.38 3.97
CA LYS A 186 0.18 -7.64 5.38
C LYS A 186 1.38 -7.36 6.27
N LEU A 187 2.61 -7.64 5.82
CA LEU A 187 3.83 -7.26 6.54
C LEU A 187 3.95 -5.73 6.68
N GLY A 188 3.67 -4.97 5.61
CA GLY A 188 3.70 -3.51 5.63
C GLY A 188 2.65 -2.92 6.60
N ALA A 189 1.45 -3.48 6.60
CA ALA A 189 0.39 -3.10 7.54
C ALA A 189 0.76 -3.43 8.99
N ARG A 190 1.29 -4.64 9.24
CA ARG A 190 1.73 -5.06 10.57
C ARG A 190 2.88 -4.20 11.11
N LEU A 191 3.83 -3.80 10.25
CA LEU A 191 4.91 -2.89 10.59
C LEU A 191 4.39 -1.54 11.09
N THR A 192 3.38 -0.97 10.43
CA THR A 192 2.69 0.23 10.92
C THR A 192 1.99 -0.01 12.24
N GLU A 193 1.31 -1.15 12.41
CA GLU A 193 0.57 -1.47 13.62
C GLU A 193 1.48 -1.49 14.85
N VAL A 194 2.62 -2.19 14.78
CA VAL A 194 3.57 -2.31 15.90
C VAL A 194 4.25 -0.98 16.25
N ARG A 195 4.36 -0.06 15.28
CA ARG A 195 4.76 1.33 15.52
C ARG A 195 3.66 2.09 16.26
N LYS A 196 2.44 2.11 15.71
CA LYS A 196 1.32 2.89 16.25
C LYS A 196 0.85 2.42 17.63
N ASN A 197 0.98 1.14 17.93
CA ASN A 197 0.62 0.58 19.24
C ASN A 197 1.78 0.60 20.26
N GLY A 198 2.98 1.04 19.86
CA GLY A 198 4.16 1.16 20.73
C GLY A 198 4.90 -0.14 21.02
N THR A 199 4.52 -1.28 20.40
CA THR A 199 5.24 -2.56 20.54
C THR A 199 6.70 -2.43 20.13
N CYS A 200 6.95 -1.73 19.02
CA CYS A 200 8.30 -1.38 18.55
C CYS A 200 8.41 0.14 18.48
N ALA A 201 8.58 0.78 19.63
CA ALA A 201 8.53 2.24 19.78
C ALA A 201 9.65 2.99 19.03
N TRP A 202 10.74 2.30 18.67
CA TRP A 202 11.86 2.82 17.88
C TRP A 202 11.53 3.01 16.39
N LEU A 203 10.40 2.47 15.92
CA LEU A 203 9.97 2.58 14.52
C LEU A 203 9.54 4.01 14.16
N ARG A 204 9.96 4.45 12.97
CA ARG A 204 9.48 5.66 12.31
C ARG A 204 8.55 5.31 11.14
N PRO A 205 7.84 6.29 10.54
CA PRO A 205 6.74 5.99 9.62
C PRO A 205 7.11 5.19 8.36
N ASP A 206 8.23 5.47 7.68
CA ASP A 206 8.56 4.87 6.37
C ASP A 206 8.99 3.40 6.50
N GLY A 207 8.38 2.52 5.70
CA GLY A 207 8.66 1.09 5.68
C GLY A 207 8.32 0.41 4.35
N LYS A 208 9.15 -0.54 3.96
CA LYS A 208 9.05 -1.34 2.73
C LYS A 208 9.16 -2.82 3.05
N THR A 209 8.44 -3.64 2.31
CA THR A 209 8.42 -5.09 2.47
C THR A 209 8.48 -5.77 1.11
N GLN A 210 9.15 -6.91 1.03
CA GLN A 210 9.21 -7.72 -0.18
C GLN A 210 9.22 -9.20 0.18
N VAL A 211 8.46 -10.00 -0.56
CA VAL A 211 8.33 -11.44 -0.33
C VAL A 211 8.55 -12.19 -1.63
N THR A 212 9.52 -13.09 -1.62
CA THR A 212 9.74 -14.07 -2.67
C THR A 212 9.12 -15.39 -2.24
N VAL A 213 8.19 -15.91 -3.04
CA VAL A 213 7.51 -17.18 -2.81
C VAL A 213 7.94 -18.15 -3.91
N GLU A 214 8.19 -19.40 -3.51
CA GLU A 214 8.35 -20.51 -4.46
C GLU A 214 6.99 -21.08 -4.80
N TYR A 215 6.77 -21.30 -6.10
CA TYR A 215 5.53 -21.78 -6.67
C TYR A 215 5.78 -23.01 -7.53
N TYR A 216 4.76 -23.85 -7.68
CA TYR A 216 4.64 -24.74 -8.83
C TYR A 216 3.35 -24.43 -9.59
N ASN A 217 3.32 -24.81 -10.86
CA ASN A 217 2.18 -24.62 -11.75
C ASN A 217 1.37 -25.92 -11.85
N GLU A 218 0.15 -25.93 -11.31
CA GLU A 218 -0.79 -27.04 -11.43
C GLU A 218 -1.81 -26.76 -12.53
N ASN A 219 -1.50 -27.16 -13.76
CA ASN A 219 -2.40 -27.01 -14.92
C ASN A 219 -2.92 -25.58 -15.15
N GLY A 220 -2.09 -24.57 -14.85
CA GLY A 220 -2.43 -23.15 -14.94
C GLY A 220 -2.74 -22.49 -13.60
N ALA A 221 -3.02 -23.26 -12.55
CA ALA A 221 -3.20 -22.75 -11.20
C ALA A 221 -1.85 -22.56 -10.50
N MET A 222 -1.68 -21.42 -9.81
CA MET A 222 -0.48 -21.13 -9.05
C MET A 222 -0.61 -21.74 -7.66
N VAL A 223 0.31 -22.63 -7.29
CA VAL A 223 0.30 -23.26 -5.96
C VAL A 223 1.53 -22.83 -5.17
N PRO A 224 1.37 -22.02 -4.11
CA PRO A 224 2.49 -21.62 -3.26
C PRO A 224 3.06 -22.80 -2.48
N VAL A 225 4.38 -22.96 -2.50
CA VAL A 225 5.11 -24.03 -1.79
C VAL A 225 5.64 -23.54 -0.44
N ARG A 226 6.46 -22.48 -0.48
CA ARG A 226 7.03 -21.84 0.71
C ARG A 226 7.47 -20.41 0.42
N VAL A 227 7.56 -19.60 1.47
CA VAL A 227 8.25 -18.31 1.40
C VAL A 227 9.75 -18.57 1.34
N HIS A 228 10.39 -18.14 0.26
CA HIS A 228 11.84 -18.27 0.05
C HIS A 228 12.62 -17.15 0.75
N THR A 229 12.17 -15.90 0.56
CA THR A 229 12.85 -14.70 1.09
C THR A 229 11.81 -13.72 1.61
N VAL A 230 12.09 -13.14 2.77
CA VAL A 230 11.40 -11.95 3.28
C VAL A 230 12.43 -10.83 3.39
N LEU A 231 12.08 -9.63 2.93
CA LEU A 231 12.86 -8.42 3.11
C LEU A 231 11.97 -7.37 3.77
N ILE A 232 12.49 -6.72 4.81
CA ILE A 232 11.86 -5.55 5.42
C ILE A 232 12.94 -4.48 5.53
N SER A 233 12.65 -3.28 5.04
CA SER A 233 13.47 -2.09 5.28
C SER A 233 12.59 -1.05 5.95
N THR A 234 12.98 -0.60 7.14
CA THR A 234 12.15 0.31 7.93
C THR A 234 12.99 1.45 8.49
N GLN A 235 12.38 2.63 8.53
CA GLN A 235 12.93 3.79 9.20
C GLN A 235 12.87 3.57 10.72
N HIS A 236 13.95 3.90 11.41
CA HIS A 236 14.05 3.76 12.87
C HIS A 236 14.76 4.98 13.47
N ASP A 237 14.69 5.11 14.79
CA ASP A 237 15.51 6.06 15.54
C ASP A 237 16.94 5.52 15.79
N GLU A 238 17.78 6.33 16.43
CA GLU A 238 19.19 6.00 16.67
C GLU A 238 19.43 5.12 17.90
N THR A 239 18.37 4.72 18.62
CA THR A 239 18.47 4.04 19.92
C THR A 239 18.57 2.52 19.81
N VAL A 240 18.14 1.95 18.69
CA VAL A 240 18.06 0.50 18.47
C VAL A 240 19.23 -0.01 17.60
N THR A 241 19.74 -1.19 17.92
CA THR A 241 20.79 -1.86 17.14
C THR A 241 20.20 -2.73 16.02
N ASN A 242 20.98 -3.03 14.97
CA ASN A 242 20.50 -3.88 13.87
C ASN A 242 20.10 -5.30 14.34
N ASP A 243 20.77 -5.85 15.35
CA ASP A 243 20.43 -7.17 15.92
C ASP A 243 19.06 -7.13 16.61
N GLU A 244 18.77 -6.06 17.35
CA GLU A 244 17.46 -5.84 17.99
C GLU A 244 16.37 -5.58 16.94
N ILE A 245 16.65 -4.76 15.91
CA ILE A 245 15.74 -4.55 14.77
C ILE A 245 15.38 -5.90 14.14
N ALA A 246 16.38 -6.73 13.82
CA ALA A 246 16.15 -8.02 13.18
C ALA A 246 15.33 -8.98 14.06
N ALA A 247 15.62 -9.02 15.37
CA ALA A 247 14.90 -9.84 16.33
C ALA A 247 13.43 -9.39 16.48
N ASP A 248 13.20 -8.10 16.69
CA ASP A 248 11.87 -7.51 16.87
C ASP A 248 11.02 -7.64 15.60
N LEU A 249 11.57 -7.34 14.42
CA LEU A 249 10.86 -7.50 13.16
C LEU A 249 10.48 -8.96 12.92
N LYS A 250 11.36 -9.91 13.24
CA LYS A 250 11.06 -11.33 13.10
C LYS A 250 9.91 -11.74 14.03
N GLU A 251 9.96 -11.34 15.29
CA GLU A 251 9.00 -11.76 16.31
C GLU A 251 7.65 -11.05 16.19
N HIS A 252 7.67 -9.73 15.96
CA HIS A 252 6.49 -8.88 16.05
C HIS A 252 5.87 -8.51 14.70
N VAL A 253 6.58 -8.73 13.59
CA VAL A 253 6.09 -8.44 12.23
C VAL A 253 6.01 -9.69 11.36
N ILE A 254 7.11 -10.46 11.23
CA ILE A 254 7.16 -11.61 10.31
C ILE A 254 6.34 -12.77 10.85
N LYS A 255 6.61 -13.30 12.05
CA LYS A 255 5.89 -14.46 12.59
C LYS A 255 4.37 -14.28 12.69
N PRO A 256 3.84 -13.10 13.08
CA PRO A 256 2.40 -12.87 13.11
C PRO A 256 1.73 -12.92 11.73
N VAL A 257 2.45 -12.59 10.67
CA VAL A 257 1.92 -12.60 9.28
C VAL A 257 2.23 -13.90 8.55
N ILE A 258 3.42 -14.46 8.77
CA ILE A 258 3.97 -15.66 8.15
C ILE A 258 4.34 -16.66 9.28
N PRO A 259 3.39 -17.46 9.76
CA PRO A 259 3.67 -18.44 10.82
C PRO A 259 4.57 -19.58 10.32
N GLU A 260 5.41 -20.13 11.20
CA GLU A 260 6.45 -21.13 10.89
C GLU A 260 5.95 -22.47 10.33
N LYS A 261 4.64 -22.72 10.35
CA LYS A 261 4.03 -23.93 9.81
C LYS A 261 3.25 -23.57 8.53
N PRO A 262 3.61 -24.10 7.36
CA PRO A 262 2.90 -23.83 6.10
C PRO A 262 1.40 -24.11 6.16
N GLY A 263 0.97 -25.17 6.87
CA GLY A 263 -0.45 -25.48 7.12
C GLY A 263 -1.18 -24.52 8.08
N MET A 264 -0.47 -23.58 8.72
CA MET A 264 -1.06 -22.55 9.59
C MET A 264 -1.24 -21.19 8.89
N ILE A 265 -0.68 -21.00 7.69
CA ILE A 265 -0.88 -19.78 6.89
C ILE A 265 -2.37 -19.59 6.59
N SER A 266 -3.11 -20.66 6.29
CA SER A 266 -4.56 -20.61 6.03
C SER A 266 -5.42 -20.49 7.30
N ILE A 267 -4.91 -20.84 8.48
CA ILE A 267 -5.68 -20.91 9.74
C ILE A 267 -5.57 -19.62 10.57
N ASN A 268 -4.43 -18.94 10.53
CA ASN A 268 -4.12 -17.84 11.46
C ASN A 268 -4.40 -16.42 10.92
N LEU A 269 -4.84 -16.28 9.67
CA LEU A 269 -5.18 -14.97 9.05
C LEU A 269 -6.49 -14.34 9.57
N ASP A 270 -7.02 -14.81 10.72
CA ASP A 270 -8.09 -14.19 11.54
C ASP A 270 -9.21 -13.47 10.75
N LEU A 271 -9.99 -14.25 10.00
CA LEU A 271 -10.99 -13.82 9.01
C LEU A 271 -12.28 -13.18 9.59
N LYS A 272 -12.25 -12.47 10.74
CA LYS A 272 -13.46 -11.93 11.39
C LYS A 272 -13.27 -10.61 12.17
N ARG A 273 -13.00 -9.46 11.50
CA ARG A 273 -13.27 -8.08 12.04
C ARG A 273 -13.06 -6.96 10.98
N GLY A 274 -13.91 -5.92 10.91
CA GLY A 274 -13.88 -4.83 9.86
C GLY A 274 -13.86 -3.34 10.31
N GLY A 275 -14.09 -2.35 9.40
CA GLY A 275 -14.70 -0.99 9.63
C GLY A 275 -13.92 0.37 9.41
N ASN A 276 -14.58 1.36 8.71
CA ASN A 276 -14.58 2.87 8.73
C ASN A 276 -13.43 3.80 8.17
N GLY A 277 -13.54 4.32 6.91
CA GLY A 277 -12.63 5.34 6.31
C GLY A 277 -12.42 5.31 4.77
N ARG A 278 -13.49 5.37 3.96
CA ARG A 278 -13.64 4.82 2.58
C ARG A 278 -12.48 4.89 1.56
N PHE A 279 -12.09 6.05 1.01
CA PHE A 279 -11.10 6.10 -0.08
C PHE A 279 -9.66 6.29 0.41
N GLN A 280 -9.45 7.08 1.47
CA GLN A 280 -8.15 7.16 2.16
C GLN A 280 -7.62 5.78 2.61
N LYS A 281 -8.51 4.83 2.97
CA LYS A 281 -8.14 3.43 3.28
C LYS A 281 -7.59 2.64 2.08
N THR A 282 -7.88 3.06 0.85
CA THR A 282 -7.43 2.40 -0.38
C THR A 282 -6.02 2.86 -0.78
N ALA A 283 -5.66 4.09 -0.41
CA ALA A 283 -4.40 4.72 -0.76
C ALA A 283 -3.16 3.98 -0.23
N ALA A 284 -3.28 3.22 0.86
CA ALA A 284 -2.22 2.34 1.36
C ALA A 284 -2.72 0.90 1.57
N TYR A 285 -1.79 -0.06 1.51
CA TYR A 285 -2.05 -1.49 1.73
C TYR A 285 -2.96 -2.16 0.68
N GLY A 286 -2.90 -1.69 -0.56
CA GLY A 286 -3.57 -2.30 -1.71
C GLY A 286 -5.06 -1.96 -1.82
N HIS A 287 -5.52 -1.79 -3.06
CA HIS A 287 -6.93 -1.52 -3.39
C HIS A 287 -7.78 -2.79 -3.44
N PHE A 288 -7.18 -3.98 -3.53
CA PHE A 288 -7.87 -5.26 -3.72
C PHE A 288 -7.55 -6.27 -2.60
N GLY A 289 -8.40 -7.29 -2.43
CA GLY A 289 -8.24 -8.35 -1.43
C GLY A 289 -8.51 -7.88 0.01
N ARG A 290 -9.44 -6.94 0.18
CA ARG A 290 -9.79 -6.33 1.48
C ARG A 290 -11.26 -6.63 1.78
N ASP A 291 -11.57 -7.11 2.98
CA ASP A 291 -12.93 -7.47 3.41
C ASP A 291 -13.73 -6.29 3.99
N ASP A 292 -13.20 -5.08 3.86
CA ASP A 292 -13.86 -3.86 4.31
C ASP A 292 -15.08 -3.53 3.41
N PRO A 293 -16.27 -3.29 3.99
CA PRO A 293 -17.50 -3.08 3.23
C PRO A 293 -17.49 -1.86 2.31
N ASP A 294 -16.55 -0.93 2.50
CA ASP A 294 -16.35 0.20 1.60
C ASP A 294 -15.77 -0.22 0.23
N PHE A 295 -15.09 -1.36 0.16
CA PHE A 295 -14.46 -1.91 -1.04
C PHE A 295 -15.48 -2.74 -1.82
N THR A 296 -16.51 -2.06 -2.34
CA THR A 296 -17.68 -2.72 -2.94
C THR A 296 -17.37 -3.59 -4.16
N TRP A 297 -16.20 -3.42 -4.78
CA TRP A 297 -15.73 -4.25 -5.89
C TRP A 297 -15.30 -5.66 -5.47
N GLU A 298 -15.07 -5.91 -4.17
CA GLU A 298 -14.77 -7.24 -3.63
C GLU A 298 -16.03 -8.11 -3.43
N VAL A 299 -17.23 -7.55 -3.60
CA VAL A 299 -18.49 -8.30 -3.46
C VAL A 299 -18.68 -9.21 -4.67
N VAL A 300 -18.51 -10.52 -4.45
CA VAL A 300 -18.67 -11.56 -5.46
C VAL A 300 -20.09 -11.52 -6.06
N LYS A 301 -20.17 -11.38 -7.39
CA LYS A 301 -21.44 -11.45 -8.13
C LYS A 301 -21.75 -12.89 -8.52
N PRO A 302 -22.98 -13.41 -8.27
CA PRO A 302 -23.37 -14.72 -8.74
C PRO A 302 -23.28 -14.82 -10.26
N LEU A 303 -22.58 -15.84 -10.76
CA LEU A 303 -22.53 -16.15 -12.18
C LEU A 303 -23.52 -17.28 -12.49
N LYS A 304 -24.28 -17.14 -13.57
CA LYS A 304 -25.15 -18.19 -14.06
C LYS A 304 -24.36 -19.11 -14.99
N TRP A 305 -24.13 -20.35 -14.57
CA TRP A 305 -23.45 -21.37 -15.37
C TRP A 305 -23.88 -22.78 -14.93
N GLU A 306 -23.62 -23.78 -15.77
CA GLU A 306 -23.86 -25.19 -15.44
C GLU A 306 -22.57 -25.82 -14.88
N LYS A 307 -22.61 -26.25 -13.62
CA LYS A 307 -21.46 -26.93 -13.01
C LYS A 307 -21.22 -28.27 -13.68
N SER A 308 -20.03 -28.48 -14.22
CA SER A 308 -19.58 -29.80 -14.65
C SER A 308 -19.46 -30.70 -13.41
N ASN A 309 -20.16 -31.83 -13.39
CA ASN A 309 -20.04 -32.85 -12.34
C ASN A 309 -18.84 -33.75 -12.64
N THR A 310 -17.65 -33.18 -12.65
CA THR A 310 -16.37 -33.90 -12.83
C THR A 310 -15.51 -33.73 -11.61
#